data_AF-A0A1J5T4S9-F1
#
_entry.id   AF-A0A1J5T4S9-F1
#
_cell.length_a   1.000
_cell.length_b   1.000
_cell.length_c   1.000
_cell.angle_alpha   90.00
_cell.angle_beta   90.00
_cell.angle_gamma   90.00
#
_symmetry.space_group_name_H-M   'P 1'
#
loop_
_entity.id
_entity.type
_entity.pdbx_description
1 polymer ?
#
loop_
_entity_poly.entity_id
_entity_poly.type
_entity_poly.pdbx_seq_one_letter_code
_entity_poly.pdbx_strand_id
1 'polypeptide(L)'
;MKTLIVTSVVLLACVSGRAMAACGGPGWTAQTALQLTALLNGNTVCGSAGTDRWQEEHMVGGELRDFKKGPGDPVDPEEKVGAWDVSSEGAHVALVNYHYDGSSTFSFTVYGNGLGAYSFCRLGTTVEATVKIGTGVGC
;
A
#
# COMPACT_ATOMS: atom_id res chain seq x y z
N MET A 1 18.19 53.00 38.09
CA MET A 1 16.77 52.60 37.98
C MET A 1 16.73 51.11 37.68
N LYS A 2 15.83 50.37 38.34
CA LYS A 2 15.82 48.90 38.44
C LYS A 2 15.33 48.23 37.14
N THR A 3 15.95 47.08 36.86
CA THR A 3 15.77 46.09 35.79
C THR A 3 14.32 45.69 35.50
N LEU A 4 14.04 45.25 34.26
CA LEU A 4 13.33 43.99 33.98
C LEU A 4 13.69 43.51 32.56
N ILE A 5 14.44 42.40 32.49
CA ILE A 5 14.74 41.62 31.28
C ILE A 5 13.55 40.69 31.07
N VAL A 6 12.92 40.71 29.90
CA VAL A 6 11.89 39.72 29.51
C VAL A 6 12.49 38.84 28.42
N THR A 7 13.02 37.70 28.84
CA THR A 7 13.52 36.63 27.97
C THR A 7 12.33 35.80 27.50
N SER A 8 11.90 35.97 26.25
CA SER A 8 10.85 35.14 25.64
C SER A 8 11.49 33.92 24.99
N VAL A 9 11.41 32.77 25.67
CA VAL A 9 11.72 31.46 25.07
C VAL A 9 10.47 30.98 24.35
N VAL A 10 10.47 31.06 23.02
CA VAL A 10 9.45 30.43 22.18
C VAL A 10 9.91 29.01 21.89
N LEU A 11 9.36 28.05 22.64
CA LEU A 11 9.44 26.62 22.31
C LEU A 11 8.49 26.35 21.14
N LEU A 12 9.03 26.30 19.92
CA LEU A 12 8.32 25.85 18.73
C LEU A 12 8.32 24.30 18.72
N ALA A 13 7.35 23.71 19.41
CA ALA A 13 7.01 22.29 19.24
C ALA A 13 5.62 22.22 18.59
N CYS A 14 5.58 21.93 17.30
CA CYS A 14 4.33 21.60 16.60
C CYS A 14 4.53 20.34 15.76
N VAL A 15 4.33 19.21 16.46
CA VAL A 15 3.58 18.02 16.05
C VAL A 15 3.74 17.63 14.57
N SER A 16 4.55 16.61 14.31
CA SER A 16 4.48 15.81 13.10
C SER A 16 3.09 15.14 13.01
N GLY A 17 2.15 15.80 12.35
CA GLY A 17 0.86 15.22 11.99
C GLY A 17 1.04 14.16 10.91
N ARG A 18 1.18 12.90 11.31
CA ARG A 18 0.81 11.77 10.44
C ARG A 18 -0.57 11.31 10.90
N ALA A 19 -1.62 11.98 10.42
CA ALA A 19 -2.95 11.41 10.53
C ALA A 19 -3.00 10.19 9.61
N MET A 20 -2.59 9.03 10.11
CA MET A 20 -2.86 7.76 9.46
C MET A 20 -4.34 7.48 9.63
N ALA A 21 -5.13 7.72 8.60
CA ALA A 21 -6.47 7.15 8.49
C ALA A 21 -6.83 6.98 7.02
N ALA A 22 -6.53 5.81 6.46
CA ALA A 22 -7.26 5.35 5.29
C ALA A 22 -7.58 3.86 5.40
N CYS A 23 -8.12 3.42 6.54
CA CYS A 23 -8.80 2.13 6.73
C CYS A 23 -10.31 2.30 6.81
N GLY A 24 -10.86 3.10 5.90
CA GLY A 24 -12.23 3.60 5.95
C GLY A 24 -12.30 5.02 6.53
N GLY A 25 -13.31 5.78 6.08
CA GLY A 25 -13.53 7.19 6.43
C GLY A 25 -14.37 7.91 5.37
N PRO A 26 -14.78 9.17 5.60
CA PRO A 26 -15.53 9.93 4.61
C PRO A 26 -14.77 10.00 3.27
N GLY A 27 -15.42 9.57 2.19
CA GLY A 27 -14.83 9.54 0.87
C GLY A 27 -13.93 8.34 0.58
N TRP A 28 -13.78 7.36 1.49
CA TRP A 28 -13.07 6.11 1.26
C TRP A 28 -14.02 4.92 1.35
N THR A 29 -14.13 4.14 0.27
CA THR A 29 -15.02 2.99 0.20
C THR A 29 -14.22 1.72 -0.03
N ALA A 30 -14.53 0.67 0.73
CA ALA A 30 -13.95 -0.65 0.52
C ALA A 30 -14.24 -1.12 -0.92
N GLN A 31 -13.23 -1.69 -1.57
CA GLN A 31 -13.39 -2.23 -2.90
C GLN A 31 -14.13 -3.57 -2.85
N THR A 32 -15.05 -3.77 -3.80
CA THR A 32 -15.64 -5.08 -4.06
C THR A 32 -14.64 -6.02 -4.71
N ALA A 33 -14.91 -7.32 -4.69
CA ALA A 33 -14.02 -8.30 -5.30
C ALA A 33 -13.78 -8.04 -6.80
N LEU A 34 -14.81 -7.63 -7.54
CA LEU A 34 -14.68 -7.30 -8.96
C LEU A 34 -13.78 -6.08 -9.18
N GLN A 35 -13.97 -5.02 -8.40
CA GLN A 35 -13.15 -3.80 -8.50
C GLN A 35 -11.70 -4.07 -8.11
N LEU A 36 -11.48 -4.83 -7.03
CA LEU A 36 -10.16 -5.15 -6.54
C LEU A 36 -9.38 -6.04 -7.51
N THR A 37 -10.03 -7.07 -8.05
CA THR A 37 -9.43 -7.91 -9.10
C THR A 37 -9.08 -7.08 -10.33
N ALA A 38 -9.98 -6.21 -10.80
CA ALA A 38 -9.71 -5.35 -11.95
C ALA A 38 -8.59 -4.32 -11.68
N LEU A 39 -8.47 -3.86 -10.44
CA LEU A 39 -7.42 -2.93 -10.02
C LEU A 39 -6.04 -3.59 -9.99
N LEU A 40 -5.94 -4.81 -9.46
CA LEU A 40 -4.65 -5.46 -9.26
C LEU A 40 -4.19 -6.22 -10.50
N ASN A 41 -5.09 -6.90 -11.19
CA ASN A 41 -4.73 -7.80 -12.29
C ASN A 41 -3.99 -7.06 -13.42
N GLY A 42 -2.74 -7.46 -13.66
CA GLY A 42 -1.86 -6.88 -14.67
C GLY A 42 -1.25 -5.53 -14.30
N ASN A 43 -1.25 -5.16 -13.02
CA ASN A 43 -0.70 -3.91 -12.50
C ASN A 43 0.36 -4.16 -11.43
N THR A 44 1.13 -3.13 -11.10
CA THR A 44 2.20 -3.18 -10.10
C THR A 44 1.82 -2.38 -8.87
N VAL A 45 1.97 -2.95 -7.67
CA VAL A 45 1.75 -2.28 -6.39
C VAL A 45 3.08 -1.86 -5.78
N CYS A 46 3.25 -0.55 -5.64
CA CYS A 46 4.38 0.10 -4.99
C CYS A 46 4.08 0.31 -3.52
N GLY A 47 4.59 -0.56 -2.65
CA GLY A 47 4.30 -0.55 -1.22
C GLY A 47 5.42 0.04 -0.36
N SER A 48 5.03 0.53 0.81
CA SER A 48 5.96 1.01 1.82
C SER A 48 5.44 0.90 3.24
N ALA A 49 6.33 0.48 4.14
CA ALA A 49 6.07 0.36 5.57
C ALA A 49 7.34 0.75 6.33
N GLY A 50 7.31 1.91 6.99
CA GLY A 50 8.50 2.45 7.66
C GLY A 50 9.62 2.75 6.66
N THR A 51 10.76 2.06 6.79
CA THR A 51 11.90 2.14 5.86
C THR A 51 11.81 1.16 4.71
N ASP A 52 10.94 0.16 4.82
CA ASP A 52 10.83 -0.91 3.84
C ASP A 52 10.04 -0.41 2.63
N ARG A 53 10.55 -0.76 1.45
CA ARG A 53 9.97 -0.45 0.15
C ARG A 53 9.98 -1.72 -0.68
N TRP A 54 8.89 -1.98 -1.38
CA TRP A 54 8.76 -3.12 -2.28
C TRP A 54 7.89 -2.75 -3.47
N GLN A 55 7.99 -3.54 -4.52
CA GLN A 55 7.25 -3.32 -5.75
C GLN A 55 6.79 -4.69 -6.24
N GLU A 56 5.49 -4.93 -6.25
CA GLU A 56 4.96 -6.25 -6.56
C GLU A 56 4.04 -6.23 -7.76
N GLU A 57 4.30 -7.09 -8.73
CA GLU A 57 3.47 -7.27 -9.92
C GLU A 57 2.42 -8.34 -9.69
N HIS A 58 1.17 -7.96 -9.93
CA HIS A 58 0.01 -8.82 -9.79
C HIS A 58 -0.32 -9.42 -11.15
N MET A 59 0.35 -10.52 -11.50
CA MET A 59 0.19 -11.15 -12.80
C MET A 59 -1.23 -11.69 -13.00
N VAL A 60 -1.68 -11.66 -14.26
CA VAL A 60 -2.92 -12.35 -14.67
C VAL A 60 -2.82 -13.82 -14.28
N GLY A 61 -3.81 -14.32 -13.53
CA GLY A 61 -3.82 -15.70 -13.05
C GLY A 61 -3.31 -15.88 -11.61
N GLY A 62 -2.92 -14.81 -10.93
CA GLY A 62 -2.66 -14.83 -9.48
C GLY A 62 -1.20 -15.08 -9.10
N GLU A 63 -0.25 -15.03 -10.04
CA GLU A 63 1.17 -15.03 -9.68
C GLU A 63 1.60 -13.65 -9.18
N LEU A 64 2.47 -13.62 -8.16
CA LEU A 64 3.04 -12.41 -7.59
C LEU A 64 4.54 -12.38 -7.84
N ARG A 65 5.04 -11.28 -8.41
CA ARG A 65 6.48 -11.08 -8.67
C ARG A 65 6.98 -9.84 -7.97
N ASP A 66 8.18 -9.90 -7.43
CA ASP A 66 8.89 -8.72 -6.96
C ASP A 66 9.55 -8.04 -8.16
N PHE A 67 9.04 -6.85 -8.51
CA PHE A 67 9.60 -6.01 -9.54
C PHE A 67 10.84 -5.29 -8.99
N LYS A 68 12.00 -5.79 -9.41
CA LYS A 68 13.31 -5.22 -9.10
C LYS A 68 13.70 -4.18 -10.13
N LYS A 69 14.49 -4.56 -11.14
CA LYS A 69 14.86 -3.70 -12.29
C LYS A 69 14.28 -4.16 -13.61
N GLY A 70 13.31 -5.07 -13.57
CA GLY A 70 12.66 -5.67 -14.73
C GLY A 70 13.33 -6.95 -15.21
N PRO A 71 12.70 -7.68 -16.13
CA PRO A 71 13.04 -9.07 -16.43
C PRO A 71 14.30 -9.22 -17.30
N GLY A 72 14.79 -8.11 -17.85
CA GLY A 72 16.01 -8.06 -18.66
C GLY A 72 17.25 -7.57 -17.92
N ASP A 73 17.15 -7.22 -16.63
CA ASP A 73 18.31 -6.77 -15.86
C ASP A 73 19.19 -7.97 -15.47
N PRO A 74 20.48 -8.00 -15.84
CA PRO A 74 21.35 -9.15 -15.59
C PRO A 74 21.81 -9.26 -14.13
N VAL A 75 21.55 -8.25 -13.30
CA VAL A 75 21.98 -8.18 -11.90
C VAL A 75 20.79 -8.34 -10.96
N ASP A 76 19.63 -7.81 -11.33
CA ASP A 76 18.46 -7.72 -10.45
C ASP A 76 17.14 -7.94 -11.23
N PRO A 77 16.96 -9.13 -11.84
CA PRO A 77 15.76 -9.46 -12.59
C PRO A 77 14.54 -9.65 -11.69
N GLU A 78 13.34 -9.49 -12.24
CA GLU A 78 12.09 -9.88 -11.58
C GLU A 78 12.14 -11.30 -11.01
N GLU A 79 11.59 -11.49 -9.82
CA GLU A 79 11.55 -12.78 -9.14
C GLU A 79 10.13 -13.12 -8.74
N LYS A 80 9.72 -14.37 -8.94
CA LYS A 80 8.47 -14.85 -8.37
C LYS A 80 8.62 -14.96 -6.86
N VAL A 81 7.78 -14.25 -6.12
CA VAL A 81 7.78 -14.23 -4.65
C VAL A 81 6.55 -14.88 -4.03
N GLY A 82 5.57 -15.27 -4.86
CA GLY A 82 4.42 -16.03 -4.40
C GLY A 82 3.21 -15.95 -5.32
N ALA A 83 2.04 -15.91 -4.70
CA ALA A 83 0.75 -15.79 -5.36
C ALA A 83 -0.16 -14.76 -4.65
N TRP A 84 -1.17 -14.30 -5.36
CA TRP A 84 -2.22 -13.44 -4.82
C TRP A 84 -3.61 -13.89 -5.30
N ASP A 85 -4.61 -13.66 -4.47
CA ASP A 85 -6.01 -13.80 -4.84
C ASP A 85 -6.88 -12.74 -4.17
N VAL A 86 -8.15 -12.70 -4.57
CA VAL A 86 -9.16 -11.85 -3.96
C VAL A 86 -10.26 -12.73 -3.38
N SER A 87 -10.51 -12.56 -2.08
CA SER A 87 -11.63 -13.19 -1.38
C SER A 87 -12.66 -12.14 -0.96
N SER A 88 -13.93 -12.53 -0.90
CA SER A 88 -15.01 -11.64 -0.45
C SER A 88 -15.21 -11.76 1.05
N GLU A 89 -15.24 -10.63 1.75
CA GLU A 89 -15.62 -10.50 3.16
C GLU A 89 -17.03 -9.87 3.23
N GLY A 90 -18.02 -10.60 2.73
CA GLY A 90 -19.41 -10.10 2.61
C GLY A 90 -19.71 -9.41 1.28
N ALA A 91 -20.84 -8.71 1.19
CA ALA A 91 -21.39 -8.23 -0.08
C ALA A 91 -20.60 -7.06 -0.72
N HIS A 92 -19.88 -6.27 0.09
CA HIS A 92 -19.28 -5.00 -0.35
C HIS A 92 -17.84 -4.78 0.13
N VAL A 93 -17.22 -5.80 0.73
CA VAL A 93 -15.84 -5.73 1.20
C VAL A 93 -15.12 -6.94 0.63
N ALA A 94 -13.95 -6.72 0.03
CA ALA A 94 -13.05 -7.77 -0.41
C ALA A 94 -11.68 -7.60 0.23
N LEU A 95 -11.02 -8.74 0.37
CA LEU A 95 -9.65 -8.87 0.83
C LEU A 95 -8.79 -9.27 -0.36
N VAL A 96 -7.63 -8.64 -0.51
CA VAL A 96 -6.53 -9.22 -1.29
C VAL A 96 -5.71 -10.08 -0.35
N ASN A 97 -5.45 -11.32 -0.74
CA ASN A 97 -4.63 -12.28 0.00
C ASN A 97 -3.30 -12.44 -0.74
N TYR A 98 -2.21 -12.23 -0.02
CA TYR A 98 -0.85 -12.44 -0.51
C TYR A 98 -0.26 -13.70 0.12
N HIS A 99 0.11 -14.65 -0.72
CA HIS A 99 0.70 -15.93 -0.36
C HIS A 99 2.18 -15.92 -0.76
N TYR A 100 3.02 -15.36 0.09
CA TYR A 100 4.46 -15.33 -0.16
C TYR A 100 5.09 -16.70 0.06
N ASP A 101 6.00 -17.08 -0.83
CA ASP A 101 6.70 -18.36 -0.73
C ASP A 101 7.55 -18.40 0.55
N GLY A 102 7.35 -19.45 1.35
CA GLY A 102 8.08 -19.63 2.62
C GLY A 102 7.60 -18.76 3.79
N SER A 103 6.49 -18.05 3.65
CA SER A 103 5.94 -17.18 4.71
C SER A 103 4.44 -17.43 4.97
N SER A 104 3.87 -16.64 5.89
CA SER A 104 2.43 -16.64 6.15
C SER A 104 1.67 -15.83 5.11
N THR A 105 0.36 -16.09 4.99
CA THR A 105 -0.54 -15.27 4.17
C THR A 105 -0.80 -13.91 4.82
N PHE A 106 -0.76 -12.85 4.02
CA PHE A 106 -1.13 -11.50 4.45
C PHE A 106 -2.37 -11.03 3.69
N SER A 107 -3.42 -10.71 4.43
CA SER A 107 -4.68 -10.21 3.86
C SER A 107 -4.86 -8.72 4.13
N PHE A 108 -5.30 -7.98 3.11
CA PHE A 108 -5.57 -6.55 3.21
C PHE A 108 -6.95 -6.23 2.63
N THR A 109 -7.71 -5.40 3.34
CA THR A 109 -8.85 -4.71 2.75
C THR A 109 -8.33 -3.49 2.00
N VAL A 110 -8.76 -3.30 0.75
CA VAL A 110 -8.38 -2.13 -0.05
C VAL A 110 -9.53 -1.13 -0.08
N TYR A 111 -9.24 0.11 0.27
CA TYR A 111 -10.16 1.24 0.17
C TYR A 111 -9.76 2.12 -1.00
N GLY A 112 -10.73 2.59 -1.76
CA GLY A 112 -10.54 3.55 -2.84
C GLY A 112 -11.31 4.83 -2.56
N ASN A 113 -10.76 5.98 -2.97
CA ASN A 113 -11.43 7.26 -2.83
C ASN A 113 -12.25 7.70 -4.05
N GLY A 114 -12.31 6.85 -5.10
CA GLY A 114 -12.98 7.17 -6.38
C GLY A 114 -12.22 8.16 -7.27
N LEU A 115 -11.07 8.69 -6.82
CA LEU A 115 -10.21 9.63 -7.54
C LEU A 115 -8.87 8.99 -7.96
N GLY A 116 -8.77 7.65 -7.88
CA GLY A 116 -7.56 6.90 -8.23
C GLY A 116 -6.54 6.77 -7.09
N ALA A 117 -6.88 7.18 -5.86
CA ALA A 117 -6.07 6.84 -4.69
C ALA A 117 -6.63 5.61 -3.98
N TYR A 118 -5.72 4.74 -3.54
CA TYR A 118 -6.02 3.48 -2.87
C TYR A 118 -5.25 3.39 -1.55
N SER A 119 -5.82 2.67 -0.60
CA SER A 119 -5.23 2.44 0.70
C SER A 119 -5.41 0.98 1.10
N PHE A 120 -4.31 0.34 1.47
CA PHE A 120 -4.25 -1.06 1.83
C PHE A 120 -4.25 -1.18 3.34
N CYS A 121 -5.21 -1.92 3.89
CA CYS A 121 -5.45 -1.94 5.33
C CYS A 121 -5.49 -3.34 5.90
N ARG A 122 -4.75 -3.53 6.99
CA ARG A 122 -4.65 -4.78 7.72
C ARG A 122 -4.73 -4.51 9.21
N LEU A 123 -5.69 -5.14 9.89
CA LEU A 123 -5.87 -5.04 11.35
C LEU A 123 -5.91 -3.58 11.85
N GLY A 124 -6.56 -2.69 11.10
CA GLY A 124 -6.67 -1.26 11.43
C GLY A 124 -5.41 -0.42 11.15
N THR A 125 -4.34 -1.02 10.62
CA THR A 125 -3.13 -0.31 10.19
C THR A 125 -3.15 -0.12 8.68
N THR A 126 -2.84 1.09 8.23
CA THR A 126 -2.67 1.40 6.80
C THR A 126 -1.24 1.09 6.38
N VAL A 127 -1.10 0.34 5.29
CA VAL A 127 0.12 0.24 4.51
C VAL A 127 0.04 1.25 3.37
N GLU A 128 1.03 2.11 3.27
CA GLU A 128 1.10 3.09 2.18
C GLU A 128 1.48 2.34 0.90
N ALA A 129 0.55 2.26 -0.04
CA ALA A 129 0.79 1.65 -1.34
C ALA A 129 0.14 2.44 -2.46
N THR A 130 0.76 2.41 -3.64
CA THR A 130 0.23 3.02 -4.87
C THR A 130 0.19 1.98 -5.98
N VAL A 131 -0.81 2.06 -6.86
CA VAL A 131 -0.94 1.16 -8.00
C VAL A 131 -0.41 1.85 -9.25
N LYS A 132 0.57 1.24 -9.91
CA LYS A 132 1.07 1.61 -11.23
C LYS A 132 0.38 0.74 -12.28
N ILE A 133 -0.11 1.39 -13.33
CA ILE A 133 -0.81 0.69 -14.41
C ILE A 133 0.21 -0.06 -15.27
N GLY A 134 0.00 -1.36 -15.44
CA GLY A 134 0.85 -2.27 -16.19
C GLY A 134 1.83 -3.10 -15.35
N THR A 135 2.21 -4.24 -15.89
CA THR A 135 3.40 -5.03 -15.50
C THR A 135 4.63 -4.51 -16.23
N GLY A 136 5.82 -4.74 -15.69
CA GLY A 136 7.09 -4.22 -16.17
C GLY A 136 7.32 -2.76 -15.80
N VAL A 137 6.52 -2.21 -14.88
CA VAL A 137 6.51 -0.79 -14.51
C VAL A 137 6.77 -0.64 -13.02
N GLY A 138 8.00 -0.30 -12.69
CA GLY A 138 8.40 -0.04 -11.30
C GLY A 138 7.98 1.30 -10.73
N CYS A 139 8.24 1.40 -9.44
CA CYS A 139 8.40 2.59 -8.63
C CYS A 139 9.88 3.06 -8.75
#